data_AF-A0A958JI46-F1
#
_entry.id   AF-A0A958JI46-F1
#
_cell.length_a   1.000
_cell.length_b   1.000
_cell.length_c   1.000
_cell.angle_alpha   90.00
_cell.angle_beta   90.00
_cell.angle_gamma   90.00
#
_symmetry.space_group_name_H-M   'P 1'
#
loop_
_entity.id
_entity.type
_entity.pdbx_description
1 polymer ?
#
loop_
_entity_poly.entity_id
_entity_poly.type
_entity_poly.pdbx_seq_one_letter_code
_entity_poly.pdbx_strand_id
1 'polypeptide(L)'
;MRSLFIATAVLNILLPTLCAYALSPEEAYEAISHRRTEFQAEQSTLDRDEALNLEQLFQLVDRAVVQRVQTLQWFTSGGVAGKTVSSYNAQTEQIISEFDFLVRPRELAPVRQLILSAIEDQKQFFYDSHRRLQTGGTFAFRGTRDPLVASSSRKLREALARLQKRYPNESAHNRRAFQDHLGALDFVQAK
;
A
#
# COMPACT_ATOMS: atom_id res chain seq x y z
N MET A 1 64.20 8.60 -34.48
CA MET A 1 63.09 7.65 -34.30
C MET A 1 62.35 8.03 -33.02
N ARG A 2 61.13 8.55 -33.14
CA ARG A 2 60.26 8.92 -32.02
C ARG A 2 59.22 7.82 -31.88
N SER A 3 59.20 7.10 -30.77
CA SER A 3 58.14 6.14 -30.45
C SER A 3 57.39 6.60 -29.22
N LEU A 4 56.08 6.65 -29.40
CA LEU A 4 55.05 7.35 -28.66
C LEU A 4 54.57 6.50 -27.47
N PHE A 5 54.45 7.10 -26.29
CA PHE A 5 53.77 6.51 -25.14
C PHE A 5 52.25 6.54 -25.38
N ILE A 6 51.59 5.38 -25.37
CA ILE A 6 50.13 5.29 -25.36
C ILE A 6 49.69 5.26 -23.89
N ALA A 7 49.18 6.39 -23.40
CA ALA A 7 48.53 6.48 -22.10
C ALA A 7 47.07 6.01 -22.25
N THR A 8 46.76 4.85 -21.69
CA THR A 8 45.40 4.31 -21.62
C THR A 8 44.62 5.07 -20.54
N ALA A 9 43.74 5.99 -20.94
CA ALA A 9 42.81 6.64 -20.03
C ALA A 9 41.67 5.66 -19.68
N VAL A 10 41.66 5.17 -18.44
CA VAL A 10 40.53 4.41 -17.88
C VAL A 10 39.42 5.40 -17.54
N LEU A 11 38.37 5.44 -18.36
CA LEU A 11 37.17 6.23 -18.12
C LEU A 11 36.31 5.53 -17.05
N ASN A 12 36.50 5.92 -15.79
CA ASN A 12 35.61 5.57 -14.69
C ASN A 12 34.27 6.29 -14.89
N ILE A 13 33.30 5.62 -15.51
CA ILE A 13 31.91 6.07 -15.54
C ILE A 13 31.33 5.81 -14.15
N LEU A 14 31.36 6.84 -13.31
CA LEU A 14 30.54 6.94 -12.09
C LEU A 14 29.07 6.93 -12.51
N LEU A 15 28.46 5.75 -12.55
CA LEU A 15 27.00 5.62 -12.60
C LEU A 15 26.47 6.05 -11.22
N PRO A 16 25.69 7.14 -11.10
CA PRO A 16 24.99 7.41 -9.87
C PRO A 16 23.99 6.26 -9.67
N THR A 17 24.22 5.43 -8.64
CA THR A 17 23.18 4.56 -8.11
C THR A 17 22.05 5.46 -7.63
N LEU A 18 21.04 5.64 -8.48
CA LEU A 18 19.77 6.23 -8.09
C LEU A 18 19.19 5.33 -7.01
N CYS A 19 19.44 5.68 -5.75
CA CYS A 19 18.69 5.16 -4.62
C CYS A 19 17.22 5.52 -4.88
N ALA A 20 16.45 4.54 -5.34
CA ALA A 20 15.00 4.66 -5.44
C ALA A 20 14.45 4.88 -4.03
N TYR A 21 14.23 6.15 -3.68
CA TYR A 21 13.56 6.56 -2.46
C TYR A 21 12.21 5.82 -2.37
N ALA A 22 11.87 5.37 -1.16
CA ALA A 22 10.55 4.80 -0.92
C ALA A 22 9.51 5.91 -1.13
N LEU A 23 8.41 5.61 -1.83
CA LEU A 23 7.34 6.58 -2.09
C LEU A 23 6.78 7.06 -0.76
N SER A 24 6.51 8.36 -0.66
CA SER A 24 5.66 8.89 0.41
C SER A 24 4.21 8.40 0.22
N PRO A 25 3.37 8.44 1.27
CA PRO A 25 1.93 8.22 1.10
C PRO A 25 1.32 9.12 0.03
N GLU A 26 1.64 10.40 -0.01
CA GLU A 26 1.13 11.36 -1.00
C GLU A 26 1.48 10.92 -2.43
N GLU A 27 2.74 10.56 -2.67
CA GLU A 27 3.20 10.09 -3.99
C GLU A 27 2.51 8.79 -4.39
N ALA A 28 2.30 7.88 -3.43
CA ALA A 28 1.61 6.61 -3.69
C ALA A 28 0.13 6.81 -4.04
N TYR A 29 -0.55 7.76 -3.39
CA TYR A 29 -1.94 8.12 -3.69
C TYR A 29 -2.07 8.84 -5.04
N GLU A 30 -1.15 9.76 -5.34
CA GLU A 30 -1.10 10.43 -6.63
C GLU A 30 -0.87 9.44 -7.78
N ALA A 31 0.02 8.46 -7.59
CA ALA A 31 0.31 7.43 -8.59
C ALA A 31 -0.88 6.54 -8.96
N ILE A 32 -1.96 6.56 -8.18
CA ILE A 32 -3.21 5.83 -8.41
C ILE A 32 -4.42 6.77 -8.54
N SER A 33 -4.16 8.03 -8.89
CA SER A 33 -5.15 9.08 -9.10
C SER A 33 -6.17 9.21 -7.96
N HIS A 34 -5.73 8.93 -6.72
CA HIS A 34 -6.59 8.90 -5.55
C HIS A 34 -6.27 10.07 -4.63
N ARG A 35 -7.30 10.70 -4.08
CA ARG A 35 -7.12 11.71 -3.03
C ARG A 35 -6.68 11.04 -1.74
N ARG A 36 -5.73 11.66 -1.02
CA ARG A 36 -5.44 11.39 0.38
C ARG A 36 -6.11 12.46 1.25
N THR A 37 -6.96 12.04 2.18
CA THR A 37 -7.49 12.92 3.24
C THR A 37 -7.02 12.37 4.56
N GLU A 38 -6.18 13.11 5.27
CA GLU A 38 -5.67 12.71 6.58
C GLU A 38 -6.79 12.73 7.62
N PHE A 39 -6.93 11.65 8.38
CA PHE A 39 -7.81 11.60 9.54
C PHE A 39 -7.24 12.48 10.66
N GLN A 40 -8.07 13.33 11.26
CA GLN A 40 -7.66 14.27 12.29
C GLN A 40 -8.27 13.88 13.64
N ALA A 41 -7.49 13.22 14.49
CA ALA A 41 -7.98 12.73 15.78
C ALA A 41 -8.44 13.86 16.71
N GLU A 42 -7.77 15.01 16.69
CA GLU A 42 -8.09 16.17 17.55
C GLU A 42 -9.42 16.85 17.20
N GLN A 43 -9.90 16.65 15.97
CA GLN A 43 -11.18 17.19 15.48
C GLN A 43 -12.28 16.12 15.45
N SER A 44 -11.97 14.92 15.94
CA SER A 44 -12.87 13.79 15.97
C SER A 44 -13.99 14.01 16.99
N THR A 45 -15.18 13.50 16.67
CA THR A 45 -16.31 13.46 17.61
C THR A 45 -16.25 12.28 18.56
N LEU A 46 -15.28 11.40 18.37
CA LEU A 46 -15.08 10.18 19.13
C LEU A 46 -14.34 10.44 20.44
N ASP A 47 -14.39 9.47 21.35
CA ASP A 47 -13.49 9.45 22.50
C ASP A 47 -12.02 9.50 22.04
N ARG A 48 -11.19 10.23 22.78
CA ARG A 48 -9.78 10.49 22.40
C ARG A 48 -9.01 9.22 22.02
N ASP A 49 -9.16 8.17 22.81
CA ASP A 49 -8.46 6.90 22.58
C ASP A 49 -8.95 6.21 21.29
N GLU A 50 -10.26 6.26 21.00
CA GLU A 50 -10.84 5.70 19.77
C GLU A 50 -10.39 6.50 18.54
N ALA A 51 -10.34 7.83 18.64
CA ALA A 51 -9.83 8.72 17.60
C ALA A 51 -8.34 8.46 17.29
N LEU A 52 -7.49 8.40 18.31
CA LEU A 52 -6.05 8.12 18.14
C LEU A 52 -5.81 6.72 17.57
N ASN A 53 -6.61 5.73 17.95
CA ASN A 53 -6.54 4.38 17.35
C ASN A 53 -6.90 4.40 15.86
N LEU A 54 -7.91 5.16 15.44
CA LEU A 54 -8.26 5.30 14.02
C LEU A 54 -7.17 6.02 13.23
N GLU A 55 -6.57 7.06 13.80
CA GLU A 55 -5.44 7.76 13.18
C GLU A 55 -4.26 6.81 12.93
N GLN A 56 -3.86 6.05 13.95
CA GLN A 56 -2.80 5.05 13.82
C GLN A 56 -3.16 3.95 12.82
N LEU A 57 -4.42 3.49 12.83
CA LEU A 57 -4.92 2.53 11.86
C LEU A 57 -4.77 3.05 10.42
N PHE A 58 -5.12 4.31 10.17
CA PHE A 58 -5.00 4.89 8.82
C PHE A 58 -3.56 5.17 8.40
N GLN A 59 -2.67 5.47 9.34
CA GLN A 59 -1.22 5.53 9.06
C GLN A 59 -0.68 4.16 8.62
N LEU A 60 -1.14 3.06 9.22
CA LEU A 60 -0.78 1.72 8.77
C LEU A 60 -1.40 1.38 7.40
N VAL A 61 -2.63 1.82 7.14
CA VAL A 61 -3.26 1.68 5.81
C VAL A 61 -2.45 2.43 4.75
N ASP A 62 -1.99 3.66 5.03
CA ASP A 62 -1.16 4.43 4.11
C ASP A 62 0.13 3.69 3.76
N ARG A 63 0.79 3.08 4.74
CA ARG A 63 1.96 2.24 4.49
C ARG A 63 1.63 1.04 3.61
N ALA A 64 0.50 0.39 3.83
CA ALA A 64 0.04 -0.72 2.99
C ALA A 64 -0.26 -0.26 1.55
N VAL A 65 -0.84 0.93 1.36
CA VAL A 65 -1.06 1.55 0.05
C VAL A 65 0.27 1.73 -0.67
N VAL A 66 1.27 2.33 0.00
CA VAL A 66 2.63 2.51 -0.56
C VAL A 66 3.21 1.17 -1.03
N GLN A 67 3.16 0.13 -0.18
CA GLN A 67 3.70 -1.18 -0.54
C GLN A 67 2.99 -1.78 -1.76
N ARG A 68 1.65 -1.68 -1.81
CA ARG A 68 0.84 -2.19 -2.94
C ARG A 68 1.19 -1.46 -4.25
N VAL A 69 1.29 -0.13 -4.21
CA VAL A 69 1.61 0.71 -5.37
C VAL A 69 3.01 0.40 -5.89
N GLN A 70 4.01 0.36 -5.00
CA GLN A 70 5.38 0.02 -5.39
C GLN A 70 5.48 -1.39 -6.00
N THR A 71 4.70 -2.34 -5.51
CA THR A 71 4.71 -3.71 -6.03
C THR A 71 4.02 -3.80 -7.39
N LEU A 72 2.91 -3.08 -7.59
CA LEU A 72 2.28 -2.96 -8.91
C LEU A 72 3.22 -2.29 -9.93
N GLN A 73 3.93 -1.24 -9.55
CA GLN A 73 4.95 -0.61 -10.40
C GLN A 73 6.05 -1.61 -10.78
N TRP A 74 6.48 -2.46 -9.85
CA TRP A 74 7.45 -3.52 -10.14
C TRP A 74 6.93 -4.53 -11.16
N PHE A 75 5.70 -5.01 -10.98
CA PHE A 75 5.10 -5.93 -11.95
C PHE A 75 4.90 -5.29 -13.34
N THR A 76 4.42 -4.05 -13.39
CA THR A 76 4.07 -3.37 -14.66
C THR A 76 5.29 -2.87 -15.42
N SER A 77 6.38 -2.54 -14.74
CA SER A 77 7.65 -2.13 -15.35
C SER A 77 8.56 -3.31 -15.73
N GLY A 78 8.12 -4.56 -15.56
CA GLY A 78 8.98 -5.73 -15.77
C GLY A 78 10.15 -5.82 -14.77
N GLY A 79 9.97 -5.26 -13.58
CA GLY A 79 10.92 -5.31 -12.48
C GLY A 79 11.89 -4.13 -12.38
N VAL A 80 11.73 -3.09 -13.21
CA VAL A 80 12.63 -1.93 -13.28
C VAL A 80 12.33 -0.87 -12.21
N ALA A 81 11.07 -0.61 -11.93
CA ALA A 81 10.61 0.39 -10.97
C ALA A 81 9.91 -0.24 -9.76
N GLY A 82 9.76 0.49 -8.65
CA GLY A 82 9.03 0.00 -7.49
C GLY A 82 9.81 -1.00 -6.62
N LYS A 83 9.10 -1.92 -5.95
CA LYS A 83 9.69 -2.86 -4.98
C LYS A 83 9.27 -4.30 -5.28
N THR A 84 10.17 -5.25 -5.00
CA THR A 84 9.96 -6.68 -5.27
C THR A 84 8.89 -7.27 -4.36
N VAL A 85 8.34 -8.43 -4.74
CA VAL A 85 7.39 -9.18 -3.90
C VAL A 85 8.02 -9.62 -2.56
N SER A 86 9.33 -9.89 -2.52
CA SER A 86 10.03 -10.19 -1.26
C SER A 86 10.04 -8.97 -0.33
N SER A 87 10.31 -7.77 -0.86
CA SER A 87 10.23 -6.53 -0.07
C SER A 87 8.81 -6.26 0.41
N TYR A 88 7.81 -6.46 -0.47
CA TYR A 88 6.40 -6.32 -0.12
C TYR A 88 6.01 -7.23 1.04
N ASN A 89 6.38 -8.52 0.97
CA ASN A 89 6.06 -9.47 2.03
C ASN A 89 6.69 -9.04 3.37
N ALA A 90 7.99 -8.72 3.39
CA ALA A 90 8.67 -8.30 4.61
C ALA A 90 8.01 -7.06 5.25
N GLN A 91 7.70 -6.04 4.45
CA GLN A 91 7.08 -4.81 4.95
C GLN A 91 5.64 -5.03 5.40
N THR A 92 4.90 -5.91 4.72
CA THR A 92 3.51 -6.19 5.08
C THR A 92 3.42 -7.02 6.35
N GLU A 93 4.35 -7.96 6.60
CA GLU A 93 4.45 -8.66 7.90
C GLU A 93 4.69 -7.68 9.05
N GLN A 94 5.54 -6.67 8.84
CA GLN A 94 5.75 -5.62 9.84
C GLN A 94 4.45 -4.82 10.09
N ILE A 95 3.76 -4.41 9.03
CA ILE A 95 2.48 -3.68 9.13
C ILE A 95 1.44 -4.53 9.88
N ILE A 96 1.29 -5.81 9.54
CA ILE A 96 0.35 -6.72 10.20
C ILE A 96 0.69 -6.86 11.69
N SER A 97 1.96 -7.00 12.03
CA SER A 97 2.40 -7.08 13.43
C SER A 97 2.04 -5.80 14.19
N GLU A 98 2.24 -4.63 13.58
CA GLU A 98 1.89 -3.33 14.19
C GLU A 98 0.37 -3.16 14.37
N PHE A 99 -0.44 -3.70 13.44
CA PHE A 99 -1.90 -3.74 13.60
C PHE A 99 -2.34 -4.54 14.83
N ASP A 100 -1.64 -5.61 15.19
CA ASP A 100 -1.93 -6.42 16.38
C ASP A 100 -1.65 -5.66 17.68
N PHE A 101 -0.74 -4.69 17.65
CA PHE A 101 -0.41 -3.82 18.79
C PHE A 101 -1.34 -2.60 18.93
N LEU A 102 -2.25 -2.34 17.98
CA LEU A 102 -3.31 -1.34 18.14
C LEU A 102 -4.36 -1.85 19.14
N VAL A 103 -4.05 -1.69 20.43
CA VAL A 103 -4.85 -2.17 21.54
C VAL A 103 -6.02 -1.23 21.83
N ARG A 104 -7.24 -1.80 21.73
CA ARG A 104 -8.51 -1.34 22.35
C ARG A 104 -9.00 0.04 21.87
N PRO A 105 -9.92 0.02 20.90
CA PRO A 105 -11.29 -0.42 21.21
C PRO A 105 -11.63 -1.81 20.66
N ARG A 106 -12.35 -2.64 21.43
CA ARG A 106 -12.86 -3.95 20.97
C ARG A 106 -13.80 -3.78 19.77
N GLU A 107 -14.43 -2.63 19.70
CA GLU A 107 -15.40 -2.18 18.72
C GLU A 107 -14.80 -2.03 17.32
N LEU A 108 -13.50 -1.69 17.23
CA LEU A 108 -12.76 -1.59 15.97
C LEU A 108 -12.19 -2.93 15.50
N ALA A 109 -12.20 -3.97 16.33
CA ALA A 109 -11.63 -5.27 15.98
C ALA A 109 -12.21 -5.86 14.68
N PRO A 110 -13.54 -5.81 14.42
CA PRO A 110 -14.09 -6.32 13.16
C PRO A 110 -13.63 -5.53 11.92
N VAL A 111 -13.48 -4.20 12.05
CA VAL A 111 -12.97 -3.35 10.95
C VAL A 111 -11.51 -3.70 10.67
N ARG A 112 -10.70 -3.77 11.73
CA ARG A 112 -9.28 -4.16 11.63
C ARG A 112 -9.11 -5.53 10.99
N GLN A 113 -9.89 -6.52 11.41
CA GLN A 113 -9.83 -7.88 10.85
C GLN A 113 -10.15 -7.90 9.37
N LEU A 114 -11.13 -7.10 8.90
CA LEU A 114 -11.45 -6.99 7.48
C LEU A 114 -10.29 -6.37 6.69
N ILE A 115 -9.65 -5.32 7.21
CA ILE A 115 -8.50 -4.67 6.57
C ILE A 115 -7.31 -5.64 6.49
N LEU A 116 -6.97 -6.31 7.60
CA LEU A 116 -5.92 -7.33 7.64
C LEU A 116 -6.21 -8.47 6.66
N SER A 117 -7.43 -8.98 6.66
CA SER A 117 -7.85 -10.04 5.72
C SER A 117 -7.84 -9.57 4.27
N ALA A 118 -8.00 -8.28 4.01
CA ALA A 118 -7.90 -7.71 2.68
C ALA A 118 -6.44 -7.64 2.24
N ILE A 119 -5.53 -7.21 3.13
CA ILE A 119 -4.07 -7.15 2.92
C ILE A 119 -3.50 -8.55 2.65
N GLU A 120 -3.95 -9.57 3.39
CA GLU A 120 -3.56 -10.96 3.14
C GLU A 120 -3.98 -11.46 1.75
N ASP A 121 -5.18 -11.10 1.27
CA ASP A 121 -5.57 -11.41 -0.11
C ASP A 121 -4.62 -10.73 -1.13
N GLN A 122 -4.13 -9.52 -0.83
CA GLN A 122 -3.17 -8.81 -1.71
C GLN A 122 -1.80 -9.49 -1.71
N LYS A 123 -1.32 -9.93 -0.54
CA LYS A 123 -0.09 -10.75 -0.41
C LYS A 123 -0.17 -11.99 -1.25
N GLN A 124 -1.26 -12.75 -1.13
CA GLN A 124 -1.44 -13.96 -1.92
C GLN A 124 -1.50 -13.64 -3.42
N PHE A 125 -2.19 -12.58 -3.82
CA PHE A 125 -2.28 -12.15 -5.22
C PHE A 125 -0.90 -11.84 -5.82
N PHE A 126 -0.05 -11.08 -5.11
CA PHE A 126 1.28 -10.76 -5.57
C PHE A 126 2.20 -11.98 -5.58
N TYR A 127 2.09 -12.86 -4.58
CA TYR A 127 2.82 -14.13 -4.55
C TYR A 127 2.49 -15.01 -5.76
N ASP A 128 1.20 -15.22 -6.05
CA ASP A 128 0.75 -16.03 -7.19
C ASP A 128 1.16 -15.40 -8.52
N SER A 129 1.11 -14.07 -8.61
CA SER A 129 1.59 -13.32 -9.77
C SER A 129 3.09 -13.48 -9.98
N HIS A 130 3.89 -13.44 -8.92
CA HIS A 130 5.34 -13.65 -9.00
C HIS A 130 5.69 -15.07 -9.42
N ARG A 131 5.02 -16.08 -8.85
CA ARG A 131 5.22 -17.48 -9.24
C ARG A 131 4.93 -17.71 -10.73
N ARG A 132 3.86 -17.12 -11.26
CA ARG A 132 3.54 -17.20 -12.69
C ARG A 132 4.65 -16.62 -13.56
N LEU A 133 5.26 -15.49 -13.17
CA LEU A 133 6.41 -14.92 -13.89
C LEU A 133 7.62 -15.87 -13.86
N GLN A 134 7.91 -16.49 -12.71
CA GLN A 134 9.04 -17.42 -12.57
C GLN A 134 8.89 -18.67 -13.45
N THR A 135 7.67 -19.07 -13.77
CA THR A 135 7.39 -20.20 -14.68
C THR A 135 7.21 -19.75 -16.15
N GLY A 136 7.66 -18.54 -16.52
CA GLY A 136 7.61 -18.03 -17.89
C GLY A 136 6.27 -17.42 -18.32
N GLY A 137 5.33 -17.22 -17.40
CA GLY A 137 4.09 -16.51 -17.65
C GLY A 137 4.28 -14.99 -17.67
N THR A 138 3.20 -14.26 -17.94
CA THR A 138 3.17 -12.79 -17.94
C THR A 138 2.34 -12.26 -16.79
N PHE A 139 2.68 -11.07 -16.29
CA PHE A 139 1.80 -10.33 -15.40
C PHE A 139 0.67 -9.69 -16.20
N ALA A 140 -0.57 -9.93 -15.79
CA ALA A 140 -1.74 -9.26 -16.34
C ALA A 140 -2.69 -8.93 -15.18
N PHE A 141 -2.80 -7.64 -14.87
CA PHE A 141 -3.77 -7.19 -13.88
C PHE A 141 -5.19 -7.29 -14.45
N ARG A 142 -6.03 -8.15 -13.87
CA ARG A 142 -7.40 -8.42 -14.37
C ARG A 142 -8.49 -7.75 -13.54
N GLY A 143 -8.12 -6.84 -12.63
CA GLY A 143 -9.04 -6.18 -11.71
C GLY A 143 -9.92 -7.20 -10.97
N THR A 144 -11.23 -6.95 -10.95
CA THR A 144 -12.22 -7.80 -10.24
C THR A 144 -12.40 -9.21 -10.81
N ARG A 145 -11.80 -9.54 -11.96
CA ARG A 145 -11.80 -10.93 -12.47
C ARG A 145 -10.81 -11.82 -11.72
N ASP A 146 -9.87 -11.24 -10.98
CA ASP A 146 -9.02 -11.98 -10.06
C ASP A 146 -9.76 -12.18 -8.72
N PRO A 147 -9.93 -13.44 -8.25
CA PRO A 147 -10.74 -13.73 -7.06
C PRO A 147 -10.18 -13.10 -5.78
N LEU A 148 -8.86 -12.98 -5.66
CA LEU A 148 -8.21 -12.37 -4.49
C LEU A 148 -8.40 -10.86 -4.51
N VAL A 149 -8.27 -10.23 -5.67
CA VAL A 149 -8.58 -8.80 -5.86
C VAL A 149 -10.06 -8.50 -5.52
N ALA A 150 -10.99 -9.31 -6.03
CA ALA A 150 -12.41 -9.15 -5.76
C ALA A 150 -12.75 -9.35 -4.28
N SER A 151 -12.14 -10.35 -3.64
CA SER A 151 -12.29 -10.62 -2.20
C SER A 151 -11.74 -9.47 -1.35
N SER A 152 -10.53 -8.98 -1.66
CA SER A 152 -9.90 -7.83 -1.00
C SER A 152 -10.81 -6.59 -1.07
N SER A 153 -11.29 -6.24 -2.27
CA SER A 153 -12.22 -5.11 -2.46
C SER A 153 -13.51 -5.24 -1.65
N ARG A 154 -14.11 -6.44 -1.62
CA ARG A 154 -15.33 -6.68 -0.82
C ARG A 154 -15.08 -6.43 0.67
N LYS A 155 -13.95 -6.91 1.20
CA LYS A 155 -13.59 -6.73 2.62
C LYS A 155 -13.36 -5.25 2.96
N LEU A 156 -12.68 -4.50 2.09
CA LEU A 156 -12.45 -3.06 2.29
C LEU A 156 -13.74 -2.25 2.23
N ARG A 157 -14.66 -2.57 1.29
CA ARG A 157 -15.99 -1.95 1.24
C ARG A 157 -16.83 -2.27 2.48
N GLU A 158 -16.74 -3.49 2.99
CA GLU A 158 -17.42 -3.87 4.24
C GLU A 158 -16.82 -3.13 5.45
N ALA A 159 -15.49 -2.99 5.52
CA ALA A 159 -14.82 -2.22 6.57
C ALA A 159 -15.29 -0.75 6.55
N LEU A 160 -15.36 -0.13 5.38
CA LEU A 160 -15.88 1.23 5.21
C LEU A 160 -17.34 1.35 5.68
N ALA A 161 -18.20 0.42 5.27
CA ALA A 161 -19.61 0.43 5.67
C ALA A 161 -19.75 0.30 7.20
N ARG A 162 -18.91 -0.50 7.85
CA ARG A 162 -18.90 -0.64 9.32
C ARG A 162 -18.44 0.64 10.00
N LEU A 163 -17.40 1.30 9.51
CA LEU A 163 -16.96 2.61 10.01
C LEU A 163 -18.06 3.67 9.89
N GLN A 164 -18.69 3.79 8.72
CA GLN A 164 -19.75 4.76 8.48
C GLN A 164 -20.98 4.51 9.35
N LYS A 165 -21.36 3.24 9.56
CA LYS A 165 -22.47 2.87 10.44
C LYS A 165 -22.16 3.16 11.91
N ARG A 166 -20.91 2.93 12.34
CA ARG A 166 -20.48 3.09 13.73
C ARG A 166 -20.31 4.55 14.13
N TYR A 167 -19.85 5.39 13.20
CA TYR A 167 -19.54 6.80 13.43
C TYR A 167 -20.38 7.72 12.53
N PRO A 168 -21.72 7.67 12.64
CA PRO A 168 -22.60 8.45 11.77
C PRO A 168 -22.44 9.97 12.00
N ASN A 169 -22.07 10.36 13.22
CA ASN A 169 -21.96 11.76 13.65
C ASN A 169 -20.56 12.35 13.45
N GLU A 170 -19.61 11.59 12.91
CA GLU A 170 -18.25 12.07 12.66
C GLU A 170 -18.24 13.22 11.63
N SER A 171 -17.24 14.08 11.69
CA SER A 171 -17.09 15.21 10.77
C SER A 171 -17.06 14.75 9.31
N ALA A 172 -17.51 15.62 8.40
CA ALA A 172 -17.46 15.34 6.97
C ALA A 172 -16.02 15.07 6.47
N HIS A 173 -15.04 15.75 7.06
CA HIS A 173 -13.61 15.57 6.80
C HIS A 173 -13.13 14.17 7.19
N ASN A 174 -13.35 13.74 8.43
CA ASN A 174 -12.90 12.42 8.88
C ASN A 174 -13.65 11.26 8.21
N ARG A 175 -14.95 11.43 7.92
CA ARG A 175 -15.67 10.45 7.08
C ARG A 175 -15.09 10.35 5.67
N ARG A 176 -14.55 11.46 5.13
CA ARG A 176 -13.84 11.43 3.85
C ARG A 176 -12.51 10.70 3.98
N ALA A 177 -11.77 10.87 5.08
CA ALA A 177 -10.58 10.09 5.36
C ALA A 177 -10.87 8.57 5.34
N PHE A 178 -11.99 8.12 5.94
CA PHE A 178 -12.38 6.70 5.90
C PHE A 178 -12.50 6.17 4.47
N GLN A 179 -13.13 6.95 3.59
CA GLN A 179 -13.32 6.61 2.19
C GLN A 179 -11.98 6.61 1.44
N ASP A 180 -11.17 7.64 1.67
CA ASP A 180 -9.93 7.83 0.93
C ASP A 180 -8.89 6.76 1.27
N HIS A 181 -8.69 6.44 2.55
CA HIS A 181 -7.74 5.41 2.96
C HIS A 181 -8.14 4.01 2.47
N LEU A 182 -9.40 3.61 2.67
CA LEU A 182 -9.86 2.28 2.27
C LEU A 182 -10.05 2.15 0.75
N GLY A 183 -10.42 3.24 0.07
CA GLY A 183 -10.50 3.31 -1.38
C GLY A 183 -9.13 3.23 -2.05
N ALA A 184 -8.13 3.92 -1.51
CA ALA A 184 -6.76 3.86 -2.01
C ALA A 184 -6.12 2.48 -1.83
N LEU A 185 -6.46 1.75 -0.76
CA LEU A 185 -5.99 0.36 -0.57
C LEU A 185 -6.69 -0.63 -1.51
N ASP A 186 -7.87 -0.29 -2.03
CA ASP A 186 -8.65 -1.13 -2.93
C ASP A 186 -8.10 -1.05 -4.37
N PHE A 187 -7.71 -2.21 -4.92
CA PHE A 187 -7.29 -2.38 -6.32
C PHE A 187 -8.33 -1.93 -7.36
N VAL A 188 -9.61 -1.88 -6.98
CA VAL A 188 -10.72 -1.60 -7.89
C VAL A 188 -11.07 -0.11 -7.92
N GLN A 189 -10.89 0.58 -6.80
CA GLN A 189 -11.25 2.00 -6.64
C GLN A 189 -10.08 2.93 -6.92
N ALA A 190 -8.84 2.48 -6.66
CA ALA A 190 -7.61 3.15 -7.06
C ALA A 190 -7.30 2.90 -8.55
N LYS A 191 -7.11 3.95 -9.35
CA LYS A 191 -6.87 3.85 -10.80
C LYS A 191 -5.61 4.57 -11.26
#